data_AF-A0A6I9NW59-F1
#
_entry.id   AF-A0A6I9NW59-F1
#
_cell.length_a   1.000
_cell.length_b   1.000
_cell.length_c   1.000
_cell.angle_alpha   90.00
_cell.angle_beta   90.00
_cell.angle_gamma   90.00
#
_symmetry.space_group_name_H-M   'P 1'
#
loop_
_entity.id
_entity.type
_entity.pdbx_description
1 polymer ?
#
loop_
_entity_poly.entity_id
_entity_poly.type
_entity_poly.pdbx_seq_one_letter_code
_entity_poly.pdbx_strand_id
1 'polypeptide(L)'
;MQEQQLLKPNEWSYCDFFWADKKDPQGTSCLTGFEVLLQKQLKGKQIQKEMAEFIRERIKIEEEYAKSLSKLSQIPLASQEEG
;
A
#
# COMPACT_ATOMS: atom_id res chain seq x y z
N MET A 1 -13.25 -21.68 -33.59
CA MET A 1 -12.77 -21.93 -32.22
C MET A 1 -13.95 -22.55 -31.48
N GLN A 2 -13.81 -23.74 -30.89
CA GLN A 2 -14.87 -24.26 -30.02
C GLN A 2 -14.94 -23.38 -28.76
N GLU A 3 -16.14 -23.10 -28.27
CA GLU A 3 -16.31 -22.31 -27.06
C GLU A 3 -15.79 -23.11 -25.86
N GLN A 4 -14.81 -22.57 -25.15
CA GLN A 4 -14.31 -23.13 -23.90
C GLN A 4 -15.04 -22.44 -22.74
N GLN A 5 -15.65 -23.23 -21.86
CA GLN A 5 -16.23 -22.70 -20.62
C GLN A 5 -15.12 -22.32 -19.63
N LEU A 6 -15.32 -21.20 -18.94
CA LEU A 6 -14.43 -20.77 -17.85
C LEU A 6 -14.57 -21.71 -16.65
N LEU A 7 -13.48 -21.87 -15.89
CA LEU A 7 -13.49 -22.62 -14.63
C LEU A 7 -14.37 -21.93 -13.59
N LYS A 8 -14.36 -20.60 -13.57
CA LYS A 8 -15.22 -19.78 -12.72
C LYS A 8 -15.97 -18.72 -13.53
N PRO A 9 -17.10 -19.08 -14.17
CA PRO A 9 -17.75 -18.24 -15.18
C PRO A 9 -18.32 -16.90 -14.67
N ASN A 10 -18.50 -16.75 -13.35
CA ASN A 10 -19.03 -15.53 -12.73
C ASN A 10 -17.95 -14.71 -12.01
N GLU A 11 -16.67 -15.09 -12.14
CA GLU A 11 -15.55 -14.41 -11.49
C GLU A 11 -14.46 -14.06 -12.50
N TRP A 12 -13.79 -12.94 -12.28
CA TRP A 12 -12.52 -12.63 -12.95
C TRP A 12 -11.38 -13.36 -12.25
N SER A 13 -11.36 -14.68 -12.36
CA SER A 13 -10.45 -15.52 -11.59
C SER A 13 -9.06 -15.61 -12.21
N TYR A 14 -8.02 -15.63 -11.36
CA TYR A 14 -6.66 -15.82 -11.85
C TYR A 14 -6.46 -17.11 -12.65
N CYS A 15 -7.20 -18.17 -12.31
CA CYS A 15 -7.13 -19.46 -12.99
C CYS A 15 -7.78 -19.45 -14.38
N ASP A 16 -8.47 -18.38 -14.78
CA ASP A 16 -9.13 -18.29 -16.08
C ASP A 16 -8.39 -17.36 -17.05
N PHE A 17 -7.71 -16.32 -16.54
CA PHE A 17 -7.25 -15.19 -17.38
C PHE A 17 -5.73 -15.01 -17.49
N PHE A 18 -4.92 -15.88 -16.87
CA PHE A 18 -3.45 -15.72 -16.82
C PHE A 18 -2.69 -16.89 -17.48
N TRP A 19 -3.26 -17.46 -18.53
CA TRP A 19 -2.64 -18.58 -19.26
C TRP A 19 -1.72 -18.15 -20.40
N ALA A 20 -2.02 -17.04 -21.07
CA ALA A 20 -1.20 -16.52 -22.14
C ALA A 20 -0.09 -15.62 -21.60
N ASP A 21 1.08 -15.70 -22.22
CA ASP A 21 2.18 -14.81 -21.90
C ASP A 21 1.87 -13.38 -22.33
N LYS A 22 2.23 -12.44 -21.47
CA LYS A 22 2.20 -11.01 -21.72
C LYS A 22 3.48 -10.59 -22.45
N LYS A 23 3.33 -10.21 -23.72
CA LYS A 23 4.40 -9.55 -24.48
C LYS A 23 4.36 -8.06 -24.20
N ASP A 24 5.53 -7.44 -24.07
CA ASP A 24 5.61 -5.99 -24.05
C ASP A 24 5.25 -5.40 -25.44
N PRO A 25 4.88 -4.11 -25.51
CA PRO A 25 4.51 -3.48 -26.78
C PRO A 25 5.64 -3.49 -27.82
N GLN A 26 6.89 -3.68 -27.39
CA GLN A 26 8.07 -3.71 -28.25
C GLN A 26 8.48 -5.13 -28.68
N GLY A 27 7.83 -6.17 -28.13
CA GLY A 27 8.12 -7.58 -28.41
C GLY A 27 9.46 -8.09 -27.87
N THR A 28 10.15 -7.29 -27.06
CA THR A 28 11.51 -7.56 -26.54
C THR A 28 11.46 -8.40 -25.27
N SER A 29 10.38 -8.30 -24.49
CA SER A 29 10.20 -9.05 -23.26
C SER A 29 8.88 -9.81 -23.23
N CYS A 30 8.93 -11.00 -22.66
CA CYS A 30 7.79 -11.90 -22.52
C CYS A 30 7.70 -12.32 -21.06
N LEU A 31 6.61 -11.94 -20.40
CA LEU A 31 6.29 -12.33 -19.03
C LEU A 31 5.20 -13.38 -19.07
N THR A 32 5.37 -14.48 -18.37
CA THR A 32 4.31 -15.46 -18.20
C THR A 32 3.13 -14.86 -17.43
N GLY A 33 1.92 -15.34 -17.68
CA GLY A 33 0.76 -14.89 -16.91
C GLY A 33 0.92 -15.10 -15.41
N PHE A 34 1.60 -16.19 -14.99
CA PHE A 34 1.89 -16.43 -13.58
C PHE A 34 2.88 -15.41 -12.98
N GLU A 35 3.90 -15.00 -13.73
CA GLU A 35 4.82 -13.94 -13.26
C GLU A 35 4.09 -12.62 -13.03
N VAL A 36 3.06 -12.30 -13.82
CA VAL A 36 2.21 -11.12 -13.57
C VAL A 36 1.52 -11.22 -12.19
N LEU A 37 1.02 -12.40 -11.83
CA LEU A 37 0.40 -12.63 -10.51
C LEU A 37 1.42 -12.54 -9.37
N LEU A 38 2.62 -13.08 -9.57
CA LEU A 38 3.71 -13.00 -8.60
C LEU A 38 4.13 -11.54 -8.36
N GLN A 39 4.33 -10.77 -9.45
CA GLN A 39 4.66 -9.34 -9.36
C GLN A 39 3.55 -8.55 -8.65
N LYS A 40 2.27 -8.88 -8.90
CA LYS A 40 1.14 -8.29 -8.17
C LYS A 40 1.26 -8.56 -6.65
N GLN A 41 1.58 -9.79 -6.26
CA GLN A 41 1.72 -10.15 -4.85
C GLN A 41 2.90 -9.42 -4.18
N LEU A 42 4.04 -9.36 -4.85
CA LEU A 42 5.23 -8.64 -4.36
C LEU A 42 4.95 -7.14 -4.21
N LYS A 43 4.27 -6.53 -5.19
CA LYS A 43 3.84 -5.15 -5.11
C LYS A 43 2.87 -4.91 -3.95
N GLY A 44 1.92 -5.82 -3.72
CA GLY A 44 1.01 -5.74 -2.57
C GLY A 44 1.76 -5.69 -1.23
N LYS A 45 2.78 -6.54 -1.05
CA LYS A 45 3.65 -6.53 0.13
C LYS A 45 4.44 -5.24 0.26
N GLN A 46 4.96 -4.71 -0.85
CA GLN A 46 5.70 -3.45 -0.87
C GLN A 46 4.81 -2.28 -0.43
N ILE A 47 3.59 -2.18 -0.98
CA ILE A 47 2.62 -1.14 -0.60
C ILE A 47 2.25 -1.24 0.88
N GLN A 48 2.03 -2.46 1.40
CA GLN A 48 1.76 -2.66 2.82
C GLN A 48 2.90 -2.13 3.70
N LYS A 49 4.15 -2.36 3.31
CA LYS A 49 5.33 -1.84 4.00
C LYS A 49 5.36 -0.30 3.98
N GLU A 50 5.16 0.30 2.81
CA GLU A 50 5.15 1.75 2.65
C GLU A 50 4.05 2.42 3.47
N MET A 51 2.85 1.81 3.53
CA MET A 51 1.76 2.28 4.38
C MET A 51 2.14 2.24 5.86
N ALA A 52 2.78 1.16 6.32
CA ALA A 52 3.22 1.06 7.70
C ALA A 52 4.29 2.09 8.06
N GLU A 53 5.21 2.37 7.14
CA GLU A 53 6.24 3.41 7.29
C GLU A 53 5.61 4.81 7.35
N PHE A 54 4.66 5.10 6.47
CA PHE A 54 3.92 6.36 6.46
C PHE A 54 3.21 6.62 7.80
N ILE A 55 2.48 5.62 8.33
CA ILE A 55 1.81 5.75 9.62
C ILE A 55 2.81 5.89 10.77
N ARG A 56 3.96 5.22 10.70
CA ARG A 56 5.01 5.36 11.72
C ARG A 56 5.55 6.78 11.78
N GLU A 57 5.77 7.43 10.64
CA GLU A 57 6.19 8.84 10.62
C GLU A 57 5.09 9.77 11.17
N ARG A 58 3.81 9.49 10.87
CA ARG A 58 2.69 10.22 11.48
C ARG A 58 2.70 10.09 13.01
N ILE A 59 2.93 8.90 13.55
CA ILE A 59 3.01 8.67 14.99
C ILE A 59 4.12 9.53 15.61
N LYS A 60 5.32 9.56 15.03
CA LYS A 60 6.43 10.39 15.54
C LYS A 60 6.08 11.89 15.58
N ILE A 61 5.35 12.38 14.57
CA ILE A 61 4.87 13.77 14.54
C ILE A 61 3.91 14.03 15.70
N GLU A 62 2.93 13.13 15.91
CA GLU A 62 1.96 13.26 17.00
C GLU A 62 2.64 13.17 18.39
N GLU A 63 3.63 12.30 18.54
CA GLU A 63 4.40 12.15 19.78
C GLU A 63 5.18 13.43 20.12
N GLU A 64 5.90 14.01 19.16
CA GLU A 64 6.67 15.24 19.40
C GLU A 64 5.75 16.46 19.61
N TYR A 65 4.62 16.49 18.91
CA TYR A 65 3.59 17.51 19.10
C TYR A 65 3.01 17.45 20.52
N ALA A 66 2.56 16.26 20.96
CA ALA A 66 2.04 16.05 22.31
C ALA A 66 3.07 16.37 23.40
N LYS A 67 4.34 16.01 23.18
CA LYS A 67 5.43 16.32 24.10
C LYS A 67 5.66 17.83 24.22
N SER A 68 5.61 18.56 23.10
CA SER A 68 5.76 20.02 23.08
C SER A 68 4.60 20.72 23.80
N LEU A 69 3.37 20.27 23.58
CA LEU A 69 2.18 20.76 24.29
C LEU A 69 2.27 20.49 25.79
N SER A 70 2.67 19.28 26.18
CA SER A 70 2.86 18.92 27.59
C SER A 70 3.89 19.83 28.26
N LYS A 71 5.04 20.06 27.62
CA LYS A 71 6.06 20.97 28.14
C LYS A 71 5.54 22.39 28.29
N LEU A 72 4.81 22.91 27.29
CA LEU A 72 4.21 24.24 27.32
C LEU A 72 3.19 24.39 28.46
N SER A 73 2.38 23.35 28.70
CA SER A 73 1.35 23.36 29.77
C SER A 73 1.92 23.50 31.18
N GLN A 74 3.19 23.11 31.38
CA GLN A 74 3.86 23.18 32.69
C GLN A 74 4.60 24.51 32.89
N ILE A 75 4.60 25.42 31.92
CA ILE A 75 5.28 26.72 32.04
C ILE A 75 4.36 27.67 32.82
N PRO A 76 4.78 28.21 33.99
CA PRO A 76 3.97 29.11 34.80
C PRO A 76 3.97 30.56 34.27
N LEU A 77 3.84 30.72 32.95
CA LEU A 77 3.77 32.02 32.30
C LEU A 77 2.50 32.76 32.74
N ALA A 78 2.64 34.03 33.11
CA ALA A 78 1.55 34.86 33.63
C ALA A 78 0.82 34.28 34.86
N SER A 79 1.48 33.42 35.63
CA SER A 79 0.90 32.78 36.83
C SER A 79 0.55 33.78 37.96
N GLN A 80 1.00 35.02 37.86
CA GLN A 80 0.75 36.10 38.82
C GLN A 80 0.01 37.29 38.19
N GLU A 81 -0.48 37.16 36.96
CA GLU A 81 -1.25 38.22 36.30
C GLU A 81 -2.64 38.34 36.96
N GLU A 82 -2.89 39.47 37.62
CA GLU A 82 -4.20 39.84 38.16
C GLU A 82 -4.81 40.87 37.19
N GLY A 83 -6.04 40.60 36.71
CA GLY A 83 -6.67 41.27 35.56
C GLY A 83 -7.14 42.70 35.76
#